data_AF-A0A523XBY4-F1
#
_entry.id   AF-A0A523XBY4-F1
#
_cell.length_a   1.000
_cell.length_b   1.000
_cell.length_c   1.000
_cell.angle_alpha   90.00
_cell.angle_beta   90.00
_cell.angle_gamma   90.00
#
_symmetry.space_group_name_H-M   'P 1'
#
loop_
_entity.id
_entity.type
_entity.pdbx_description
1 polymer ?
#
loop_
_entity_poly.entity_id
_entity_poly.type
_entity_poly.pdbx_seq_one_letter_code
_entity_poly.pdbx_strand_id
1 'polypeptide(L)' 'MGMYKDLEGKRVVVTGGASGIGLATAQRFVNEGSKV' A
#
# COMPACT_ATOMS: atom_id res chain seq x y z
N MET A 1 13.67 4.14 4.44
CA MET A 1 13.34 3.92 3.03
C MET A 1 12.57 2.63 2.94
N GLY A 2 11.42 2.61 2.27
CA GLY A 2 10.67 1.36 2.04
C GLY A 2 11.55 0.28 1.37
N MET A 3 11.18 -0.99 1.54
CA MET A 3 11.84 -2.11 0.87
C MET A 3 11.77 -1.96 -0.66
N TYR A 4 10.69 -1.38 -1.15
CA TYR A 4 10.39 -1.20 -2.57
C TYR A 4 10.40 0.28 -2.94
N LYS A 5 11.58 0.78 -3.36
CA LYS A 5 11.76 2.20 -3.73
C LYS A 5 10.89 2.64 -4.90
N ASP A 6 10.46 1.72 -5.75
CA ASP A 6 9.62 1.96 -6.92
C ASP A 6 8.15 2.22 -6.59
N LEU A 7 7.71 1.88 -5.37
CA LEU A 7 6.34 2.10 -4.89
C LEU A 7 6.11 3.52 -4.32
N GLU A 8 7.18 4.26 -4.05
CA GLU A 8 7.09 5.61 -3.51
C GLU A 8 6.34 6.55 -4.48
N GLY A 9 5.33 7.25 -3.97
CA GLY A 9 4.52 8.21 -4.74
C GLY A 9 3.55 7.58 -5.75
N LYS A 10 3.49 6.24 -5.88
CA LYS A 10 2.53 5.57 -6.75
C LYS A 10 1.11 5.69 -6.22
N ARG A 11 0.13 5.81 -7.11
CA ARG A 11 -1.30 5.69 -6.78
C ARG A 11 -1.71 4.24 -6.96
N VAL A 12 -2.21 3.61 -5.91
CA VAL A 12 -2.57 2.18 -5.87
C VAL A 12 -4.03 2.08 -5.44
N VAL A 13 -4.79 1.15 -6.02
CA VAL A 13 -6.16 0.85 -5.57
C VAL A 13 -6.18 -0.56 -5.03
N VAL A 14 -6.55 -0.72 -3.76
CA VAL A 14 -6.75 -2.03 -3.12
C VAL A 14 -8.24 -2.22 -2.86
N THR A 15 -8.85 -3.18 -3.55
CA THR A 15 -10.26 -3.54 -3.31
C THR A 15 -10.39 -4.40 -2.06
N GLY A 16 -11.52 -4.30 -1.35
CA GLY A 16 -11.71 -4.99 -0.07
C GLY A 16 -10.76 -4.51 1.05
N GLY A 17 -10.16 -3.33 0.91
CA GLY A 17 -9.13 -2.79 1.81
C GLY A 17 -9.56 -2.47 3.25
N ALA A 18 -10.83 -2.69 3.60
CA ALA A 18 -11.36 -2.34 4.91
C ALA A 18 -11.01 -3.35 6.03
N SER A 19 -10.64 -4.59 5.69
CA SER A 19 -10.35 -5.62 6.69
C SER A 19 -9.46 -6.75 6.16
N GLY A 20 -8.99 -7.61 7.07
CA GLY A 20 -8.24 -8.82 6.76
C GLY A 20 -7.03 -8.57 5.86
N ILE A 21 -6.89 -9.39 4.81
CA ILE A 21 -5.77 -9.33 3.86
C ILE A 21 -5.79 -8.02 3.08
N GLY A 22 -6.97 -7.50 2.73
CA GLY A 22 -7.09 -6.23 2.01
C GLY A 22 -6.51 -5.06 2.81
N LEU A 23 -6.82 -4.98 4.10
CA LEU A 23 -6.27 -3.97 5.00
C LEU A 23 -4.75 -4.11 5.16
N ALA A 24 -4.27 -5.33 5.40
CA ALA A 24 -2.83 -5.59 5.53
C ALA A 24 -2.07 -5.19 4.25
N THR A 25 -2.67 -5.44 3.08
CA THR A 25 -2.11 -5.06 1.77
C THR A 25 -2.08 -3.54 1.63
N ALA A 26 -3.18 -2.84 1.91
CA ALA A 26 -3.23 -1.38 1.85
C ALA A 26 -2.20 -0.73 2.79
N GLN A 27 -2.09 -1.22 4.02
CA GLN A 27 -1.12 -0.72 4.99
C GLN A 27 0.33 -0.94 4.52
N ARG A 28 0.62 -2.08 3.88
CA ARG A 28 1.94 -2.32 3.31
C ARG A 28 2.28 -1.27 2.27
N PHE A 29 1.40 -0.97 1.33
CA PHE A 29 1.65 0.05 0.29
C PHE A 29 1.81 1.46 0.87
N VAL A 30 1.02 1.84 1.88
CA VAL A 30 1.18 3.12 2.59
C VAL A 30 2.57 3.20 3.25
N ASN A 31 3.02 2.13 3.89
CA ASN A 31 4.35 2.08 4.54
C ASN A 31 5.51 2.18 3.53
N GLU A 32 5.28 1.78 2.28
CA GLU A 32 6.24 1.95 1.17
C GLU A 32 6.15 3.34 0.51
N GLY A 33 5.26 4.22 0.98
CA GLY A 33 5.11 5.59 0.48
C GLY A 33 4.15 5.74 -0.70
N SER A 34 3.34 4.73 -1.00
CA SER A 34 2.28 4.85 -2.00
C SER A 34 1.08 5.64 -1.45
N LYS A 35 0.31 6.26 -2.35
CA LYS A 35 -1.03 6.80 -2.10
C LYS A 35 -2.06 5.73 -2.46
N VAL A 36 -2.62 5.09 -1.45
CA VAL A 36 -3.57 3.97 -1.55
C VAL A 36 -5.01 4.47 -1.43
#